data_AF-A0A9X7NQS1-F1
#
_entry.id   AF-A0A9X7NQS1-F1
#
_cell.length_a   1.000
_cell.length_b   1.000
_cell.length_c   1.000
_cell.angle_alpha   90.00
_cell.angle_beta   90.00
_cell.angle_gamma   90.00
#
_symmetry.space_group_name_H-M   'P 1'
#
loop_
_entity.id
_entity.type
_entity.pdbx_description
1 polymer ?
#
loop_
_entity_poly.entity_id
_entity_poly.type
_entity_poly.pdbx_seq_one_letter_code
_entity_poly.pdbx_strand_id
1 'polypeptide(L)'
;MNEDWISITEAAERLSKAGDVVTRSTLSRYLSKHTDALSTRKSGRETQVDYVQLRAHRAENIRIENVSAPVTASPAPSVAPSLPTKGTGTQNHGAARKAMADAELRELDLAQRRKQVTPTGEVDRAGRDAIALMNSAFERAVESEAASLSVKYGWDERTTRLALKKFARSGLDIFHREILQRLDDFKRTADAPEMAGEETADQRTDVLQ
;
A
#
# COMPACT_ATOMS: atom_id res chain seq x y z
N MET A 1 -17.43 -9.91 4.48
CA MET A 1 -17.64 -8.56 3.93
C MET A 1 -18.91 -8.04 4.56
N ASN A 2 -18.80 -7.20 5.58
CA ASN A 2 -19.96 -6.63 6.24
C ASN A 2 -20.24 -5.29 5.56
N GLU A 3 -21.04 -5.33 4.50
CA GLU A 3 -21.55 -4.11 3.86
C GLU A 3 -22.57 -3.47 4.81
N ASP A 4 -22.17 -2.38 5.45
CA ASP A 4 -23.01 -1.66 6.41
C ASP A 4 -23.51 -0.38 5.72
N TRP A 5 -24.67 -0.47 5.08
CA TRP A 5 -25.28 0.61 4.29
C TRP A 5 -26.06 1.55 5.21
N ILE A 6 -25.51 2.75 5.42
CA ILE A 6 -26.02 3.70 6.40
C ILE A 6 -26.39 5.02 5.73
N SER A 7 -27.39 5.74 6.27
CA SER A 7 -27.71 7.09 5.81
C SER A 7 -26.53 8.06 5.99
N ILE A 8 -26.42 9.08 5.12
CA ILE A 8 -25.37 10.11 5.22
C ILE A 8 -25.34 10.80 6.60
N THR A 9 -26.50 11.02 7.20
CA THR A 9 -26.61 11.70 8.51
C THR A 9 -26.03 10.81 9.61
N GLU A 10 -26.43 9.54 9.64
CA GLU A 10 -25.97 8.58 10.63
C GLU A 10 -24.49 8.20 10.42
N ALA A 11 -24.01 8.16 9.17
CA ALA A 11 -22.59 8.00 8.86
C ALA A 11 -21.75 9.16 9.41
N ALA A 12 -22.22 10.41 9.32
CA ALA A 12 -21.51 11.57 9.86
C ALA A 12 -21.45 11.55 11.40
N GLU A 13 -22.53 11.14 12.06
CA GLU A 13 -22.56 10.96 13.52
C GLU A 13 -21.62 9.84 13.98
N ARG A 14 -21.61 8.72 13.26
CA ARG A 14 -20.77 7.56 13.59
C ARG A 14 -19.28 7.84 13.36
N LEU A 15 -18.93 8.59 12.31
CA LEU A 15 -17.57 9.09 12.07
C LEU A 15 -17.15 10.10 13.15
N SER A 16 -18.04 11.01 13.55
CA SER A 16 -17.76 11.98 14.63
C SER A 16 -17.53 11.29 15.97
N LYS A 17 -18.31 10.25 16.29
CA LYS A 17 -18.08 9.40 17.48
C LYS A 17 -16.76 8.62 17.40
N ALA A 18 -16.29 8.29 16.21
CA ALA A 18 -15.01 7.62 15.97
C ALA A 18 -13.80 8.57 15.95
N GLY A 19 -13.99 9.86 16.22
CA GLY A 19 -12.94 10.87 16.31
C GLY A 19 -12.72 11.72 15.06
N ASP A 20 -13.48 11.49 13.98
CA ASP A 20 -13.45 12.30 12.75
C ASP A 20 -14.65 13.26 12.75
N VAL A 21 -14.44 14.49 13.24
CA VAL A 21 -15.51 15.50 13.40
C VAL A 21 -15.98 15.98 12.02
N VAL A 22 -17.11 15.45 11.56
CA VAL A 22 -17.64 15.73 10.22
C VAL A 22 -19.12 16.08 10.28
N THR A 23 -19.51 17.14 9.56
CA THR A 23 -20.91 17.55 9.42
C THR A 23 -21.56 16.91 8.20
N ARG A 24 -22.88 16.81 8.19
CA ARG A 24 -23.66 16.24 7.07
C ARG A 24 -23.31 16.89 5.71
N SER A 25 -23.14 18.22 5.68
CA SER A 25 -22.83 18.97 4.47
C SER A 25 -21.40 18.71 3.97
N THR A 26 -20.43 18.60 4.89
CA THR A 26 -19.04 18.27 4.52
C THR A 26 -18.92 16.83 4.02
N LEU A 27 -19.66 15.88 4.61
CA LEU A 27 -19.73 14.51 4.12
C LEU A 27 -20.36 14.43 2.71
N SER A 28 -21.46 15.15 2.48
CA SER A 28 -22.12 15.18 1.16
C SER A 28 -21.21 15.78 0.06
N ARG A 29 -20.47 16.85 0.38
CA ARG A 29 -19.46 17.42 -0.53
C ARG A 29 -18.29 16.47 -0.77
N TYR A 30 -17.89 15.69 0.24
CA TYR A 30 -16.84 14.69 0.12
C TYR A 30 -17.26 13.54 -0.81
N LEU A 31 -18.47 13.01 -0.61
CA LEU A 31 -19.01 11.93 -1.43
C LEU A 31 -19.18 12.35 -2.91
N SER A 32 -19.61 13.58 -3.17
CA SER A 32 -19.71 14.10 -4.54
C SER A 32 -18.38 14.33 -5.24
N LYS A 33 -17.27 14.47 -4.50
CA LYS A 33 -15.91 14.56 -5.07
C LYS A 33 -15.27 13.20 -5.30
N HIS A 34 -15.69 12.18 -4.57
CA HIS A 34 -15.12 10.84 -4.59
C HIS A 34 -16.16 9.80 -5.05
N THR A 35 -16.95 10.15 -6.08
CA THR A 35 -17.97 9.26 -6.65
C THR A 35 -17.39 8.03 -7.33
N ASP A 36 -16.15 8.12 -7.81
CA ASP A 36 -15.48 7.03 -8.53
C ASP A 36 -14.93 5.96 -7.58
N ALA A 37 -14.71 6.31 -6.32
CA ALA A 37 -14.10 5.43 -5.30
C ALA A 37 -15.09 4.96 -4.23
N LEU A 38 -16.19 5.69 -4.00
CA LEU A 38 -17.17 5.39 -2.97
C LEU A 38 -18.51 5.01 -3.56
N SER A 39 -19.00 3.83 -3.18
CA SER A 39 -20.31 3.36 -3.63
C SER A 39 -21.42 4.10 -2.88
N THR A 40 -22.29 4.78 -3.62
CA THR A 40 -23.47 5.44 -3.08
C THR A 40 -24.72 4.80 -3.65
N ARG A 41 -25.71 4.54 -2.79
CA ARG A 41 -27.01 3.98 -3.21
C ARG A 41 -28.12 4.93 -2.78
N LYS A 42 -29.10 5.15 -3.65
CA LYS A 42 -30.34 5.86 -3.27
C LYS A 42 -31.34 4.86 -2.70
N SER A 43 -31.81 5.11 -1.48
CA SER A 43 -32.91 4.36 -0.86
C SER A 43 -34.04 5.34 -0.58
N GLY A 44 -35.03 5.38 -1.46
CA GLY A 44 -36.15 6.33 -1.38
C GLY A 44 -35.70 7.80 -1.48
N ARG A 45 -35.90 8.56 -0.39
CA ARG A 45 -35.57 10.00 -0.31
C ARG A 45 -34.14 10.27 0.21
N GLU A 46 -33.43 9.23 0.63
CA GLU A 46 -32.12 9.35 1.27
C GLU A 46 -31.03 8.62 0.49
N THR A 47 -29.82 9.19 0.52
CA THR A 47 -28.63 8.54 -0.02
C THR A 47 -27.95 7.77 1.10
N GLN A 48 -27.67 6.50 0.84
CA GLN A 48 -26.95 5.58 1.70
C GLN A 48 -25.53 5.36 1.17
N VAL A 49 -24.62 5.10 2.10
CA VAL A 49 -23.19 4.87 1.84
C VAL A 49 -22.74 3.68 2.66
N ASP A 50 -21.83 2.88 2.09
CA ASP A 50 -21.13 1.85 2.86
C ASP A 50 -20.19 2.50 3.87
N TYR A 51 -20.50 2.31 5.16
CA TYR A 51 -19.75 2.89 6.27
C TYR A 51 -18.32 2.36 6.37
N VAL A 52 -18.10 1.08 6.06
CA VAL A 52 -16.77 0.45 6.15
C VAL A 52 -15.86 1.01 5.05
N GLN A 53 -16.39 1.07 3.82
CA GLN A 53 -15.67 1.64 2.68
C GLN A 53 -15.37 3.13 2.89
N LEU A 54 -16.35 3.89 3.39
CA LEU A 54 -16.20 5.31 3.68
C LEU A 54 -15.13 5.58 4.75
N ARG A 55 -15.12 4.80 5.83
CA ARG A 55 -14.13 4.94 6.91
C ARG A 55 -12.72 4.60 6.42
N ALA A 56 -12.55 3.53 5.65
CA ALA A 56 -11.25 3.14 5.10
C ALA A 56 -10.71 4.22 4.14
N HIS A 57 -11.53 4.65 3.19
CA HIS A 57 -11.14 5.69 2.25
C HIS A 57 -10.84 7.02 2.93
N ARG A 58 -11.58 7.37 4.00
CA ARG A 58 -11.26 8.56 4.80
C ARG A 58 -9.99 8.39 5.61
N ALA A 59 -9.73 7.23 6.21
CA ALA A 59 -8.47 6.97 6.91
C ALA A 59 -7.25 7.18 5.99
N GLU A 60 -7.37 6.82 4.72
CA GLU A 60 -6.33 7.03 3.71
C GLU A 60 -6.24 8.48 3.20
N ASN A 61 -7.36 9.21 3.18
CA ASN A 61 -7.47 10.54 2.56
C ASN A 61 -7.70 11.71 3.53
N ILE A 62 -7.62 11.50 4.85
CA ILE A 62 -7.67 12.60 5.82
C ILE A 62 -6.41 13.43 5.62
N ARG A 63 -6.56 14.53 4.88
CA ARG A 63 -5.70 15.70 5.10
C ARG A 63 -5.88 16.04 6.58
N ILE A 64 -4.82 15.84 7.35
CA ILE A 64 -4.66 16.39 8.69
C ILE A 64 -4.61 17.92 8.53
N GLU A 65 -5.74 18.54 8.23
CA GLU A 65 -5.96 19.91 8.63
C GLU A 65 -6.14 19.84 10.13
N ASN A 66 -5.05 20.10 10.86
CA ASN A 66 -5.11 20.44 12.27
C ASN A 66 -6.25 21.44 12.44
N VAL A 67 -7.35 20.96 13.02
CA VAL A 67 -8.41 21.80 13.54
C VAL A 67 -7.70 22.75 14.51
N SER A 68 -7.63 24.03 14.14
CA SER A 68 -7.15 25.09 15.02
C SER A 68 -7.82 24.88 16.37
N ALA A 69 -6.99 24.69 17.39
CA ALA A 69 -7.43 24.56 18.77
C ALA A 69 -8.39 25.72 19.11
N PRO A 70 -9.46 25.47 19.90
CA PRO A 70 -10.30 26.53 20.39
C PRO A 70 -9.45 27.41 21.32
N VAL A 71 -9.18 28.64 20.88
CA VAL A 71 -8.56 29.66 21.72
C VAL A 71 -9.50 29.97 22.88
N THR A 72 -9.13 29.52 24.07
CA THR A 72 -9.74 29.93 25.33
C THR A 72 -9.60 31.45 25.47
N ALA A 73 -10.75 32.08 25.72
CA ALA A 73 -10.90 33.51 25.93
C ALA A 73 -10.06 34.01 27.11
N SER A 74 -9.38 35.14 26.90
CA SER A 74 -9.07 36.12 27.94
C SER A 74 -9.19 37.53 27.33
N PRO A 75 -9.83 38.50 27.99
CA PRO A 75 -10.21 39.77 27.36
C PRO A 75 -9.17 40.89 27.58
N ALA A 76 -9.17 41.84 26.63
CA ALA A 76 -8.81 43.28 26.70
C ALA A 76 -7.72 43.74 25.70
N PRO A 77 -7.69 45.03 25.28
CA PRO A 77 -8.75 45.72 24.56
C PRO A 77 -8.27 46.37 23.24
N SER A 78 -9.16 46.37 22.26
CA SER A 78 -9.40 47.37 21.20
C SER A 78 -8.26 48.26 20.68
N VAL A 79 -7.74 47.94 19.49
CA VAL A 79 -7.43 48.94 18.44
C VAL A 79 -7.80 48.33 17.08
N ALA A 80 -8.65 49.01 16.32
CA ALA A 80 -9.00 48.72 14.93
C ALA A 80 -9.14 50.05 14.17
N PRO A 81 -9.10 50.09 12.83
CA PRO A 81 -8.45 49.18 11.89
C PRO A 81 -7.68 49.94 10.77
N SER A 82 -6.56 49.39 10.29
CA SER A 82 -6.14 49.62 8.90
C SER A 82 -6.11 48.26 8.21
N LEU A 83 -7.00 48.08 7.23
CA LEU A 83 -7.07 46.88 6.41
C LEU A 83 -5.90 46.88 5.40
N PRO A 84 -5.02 45.86 5.38
CA PRO A 84 -4.42 45.42 4.14
C PRO A 84 -5.34 44.41 3.46
N THR A 85 -5.55 44.68 2.19
CA THR A 85 -6.43 44.01 1.25
C THR A 85 -6.19 42.49 1.22
N LYS A 86 -7.23 41.75 1.58
CA LYS A 86 -7.34 40.30 1.52
C LYS A 86 -7.40 39.88 0.05
N GLY A 87 -6.29 39.42 -0.55
CA GLY A 87 -6.33 39.02 -1.97
C GLY A 87 -5.09 38.39 -2.63
N THR A 88 -3.97 38.16 -1.93
CA THR A 88 -2.71 37.77 -2.61
C THR A 88 -1.96 36.57 -1.99
N GLY A 89 -2.61 35.78 -1.13
CA GLY A 89 -1.96 34.65 -0.45
C GLY A 89 -2.15 33.27 -1.10
N THR A 90 -3.16 33.06 -1.94
CA THR A 90 -3.55 31.70 -2.38
C THR A 90 -2.94 31.27 -3.72
N GLN A 91 -2.65 32.20 -4.63
CA GLN A 91 -2.04 31.85 -5.93
C GLN A 91 -0.55 31.51 -5.82
N ASN A 92 0.21 32.23 -4.98
CA ASN A 92 1.62 31.91 -4.71
C ASN A 92 1.78 30.55 -4.01
N HIS A 93 0.84 30.18 -3.12
CA HIS A 93 0.82 28.85 -2.53
C HIS A 93 0.49 27.73 -3.53
N GLY A 94 -0.39 27.98 -4.51
CA GLY A 94 -0.67 27.03 -5.58
C GLY A 94 0.51 26.82 -6.52
N ALA A 95 1.18 27.91 -6.91
CA ALA A 95 2.38 27.87 -7.75
C ALA A 95 3.55 27.18 -7.05
N ALA A 96 3.77 27.45 -5.77
CA ALA A 96 4.81 26.79 -4.97
C ALA A 96 4.57 25.28 -4.84
N ARG A 97 3.32 24.84 -4.62
CA ARG A 97 2.98 23.40 -4.56
C ARG A 97 3.17 22.71 -5.91
N LYS A 98 2.80 23.38 -7.01
CA LYS A 98 3.03 22.84 -8.35
C LYS A 98 4.53 22.72 -8.65
N ALA A 99 5.32 23.73 -8.29
CA ALA A 99 6.77 23.70 -8.45
C ALA A 99 7.43 22.60 -7.60
N MET A 100 6.94 22.34 -6.38
CA MET A 100 7.40 21.22 -5.54
C MET A 100 7.05 19.87 -6.17
N ALA A 101 5.81 19.68 -6.64
CA ALA A 101 5.41 18.45 -7.32
C ALA A 101 6.21 18.21 -8.62
N ASP A 102 6.46 19.27 -9.40
CA ASP A 102 7.27 19.22 -10.61
C ASP A 102 8.76 18.96 -10.31
N ALA A 103 9.24 19.31 -9.11
CA ALA A 103 10.59 18.99 -8.65
C ALA A 103 10.69 17.53 -8.18
N GLU A 104 9.72 17.05 -7.40
CA GLU A 104 9.61 15.64 -6.97
C GLU A 104 9.52 14.70 -8.19
N LEU A 105 8.74 15.03 -9.20
CA LEU A 105 8.66 14.27 -10.45
C LEU A 105 10.00 14.18 -11.19
N ARG A 106 10.78 15.27 -11.21
CA ARG A 106 12.12 15.28 -11.82
C ARG A 106 13.13 14.48 -11.01
N GLU A 107 13.02 14.50 -9.68
CA GLU A 107 13.85 13.68 -8.80
C GLU A 107 13.56 12.19 -9.00
N LEU A 108 12.28 11.81 -9.14
CA LEU A 108 11.89 10.44 -9.49
C LEU A 108 12.40 10.01 -10.87
N ASP A 109 12.33 10.86 -11.90
CA ASP A 109 12.90 10.55 -13.24
C ASP A 109 14.43 10.39 -13.16
N LEU A 110 15.13 11.25 -12.41
CA LEU A 110 16.57 11.10 -12.18
C LEU A 110 16.90 9.81 -11.42
N ALA A 111 16.13 9.46 -10.40
CA ALA A 111 16.29 8.22 -9.64
C ALA A 111 16.02 6.99 -10.53
N GLN A 112 15.02 7.06 -11.41
CA GLN A 112 14.69 6.02 -12.38
C GLN A 112 15.84 5.83 -13.39
N ARG A 113 16.39 6.93 -13.94
CA ARG A 113 17.57 6.90 -14.83
C ARG A 113 18.82 6.36 -14.13
N ARG A 114 18.95 6.62 -12.83
CA ARG A 114 20.02 6.08 -11.97
C ARG A 114 19.77 4.64 -11.51
N LYS A 115 18.65 4.01 -11.92
CA LYS A 115 18.23 2.66 -11.50
C LYS A 115 18.13 2.50 -9.97
N GLN A 116 17.86 3.60 -9.27
CA GLN A 116 17.67 3.63 -7.81
C GLN A 116 16.21 3.38 -7.42
N VAL A 117 15.30 3.38 -8.40
CA VAL A 117 13.90 2.99 -8.21
C VAL A 117 13.77 1.50 -8.51
N THR A 118 13.43 0.70 -7.50
CA THR A 118 13.07 -0.71 -7.68
C THR A 118 11.60 -0.77 -8.14
N PRO A 119 11.30 -1.22 -9.37
CA PRO A 119 9.92 -1.36 -9.83
C PRO A 119 9.27 -2.58 -9.18
N THR A 120 8.89 -2.44 -7.92
CA THR A 120 8.34 -3.53 -7.10
C THR A 120 7.07 -4.13 -7.70
N GLY A 121 6.21 -3.28 -8.29
CA GLY A 121 4.94 -3.71 -8.89
C GLY A 121 5.10 -4.52 -10.19
N GLU A 122 6.04 -4.13 -11.06
CA GLU A 122 6.31 -4.87 -12.31
C GLU A 122 6.97 -6.22 -12.03
N VAL A 123 7.92 -6.25 -11.09
CA VAL A 123 8.60 -7.48 -10.68
C VAL A 123 7.63 -8.45 -10.02
N ASP A 124 6.76 -7.97 -9.14
CA ASP A 124 5.73 -8.81 -8.51
C ASP A 124 4.74 -9.38 -9.55
N ARG A 125 4.27 -8.54 -10.48
CA ARG A 125 3.40 -9.00 -11.58
C ARG A 125 4.10 -10.04 -12.45
N ALA A 126 5.33 -9.77 -12.88
CA ALA A 126 6.11 -10.70 -13.69
C ALA A 126 6.38 -12.02 -12.94
N GLY A 127 6.62 -11.96 -11.64
CA GLY A 127 6.77 -13.13 -10.78
C GLY A 127 5.51 -13.98 -10.73
N ARG A 128 4.34 -13.36 -10.52
CA ARG A 128 3.05 -14.06 -10.51
C ARG A 128 2.73 -14.70 -11.87
N ASP A 129 2.98 -13.98 -12.95
CA ASP A 129 2.78 -14.49 -14.31
C ASP A 129 3.72 -15.67 -14.62
N ALA A 130 4.99 -15.58 -14.20
CA ALA A 130 5.96 -16.67 -14.37
C ALA A 130 5.55 -17.94 -13.61
N ILE A 131 5.05 -17.81 -12.38
CA ILE A 131 4.56 -18.96 -11.59
C ILE A 131 3.35 -19.59 -12.26
N ALA A 132 2.42 -18.79 -12.78
CA ALA A 132 1.26 -19.29 -13.50
C ALA A 132 1.65 -20.07 -14.77
N LEU A 133 2.58 -19.53 -15.56
CA LEU A 133 3.11 -20.20 -16.74
C LEU A 133 3.81 -21.51 -16.39
N MET A 134 4.65 -21.51 -15.34
CA MET A 134 5.35 -22.69 -14.85
C MET A 134 4.35 -23.80 -14.44
N ASN A 135 3.31 -23.46 -13.68
CA ASN A 135 2.28 -24.43 -13.29
C ASN A 135 1.57 -25.04 -14.50
N SER A 136 1.22 -24.21 -15.49
CA SER A 136 0.58 -24.70 -16.72
C SER A 136 1.51 -25.63 -17.53
N ALA A 137 2.82 -25.36 -17.52
CA ALA A 137 3.80 -26.20 -18.20
C ALA A 137 3.97 -27.54 -17.48
N PHE A 138 4.01 -27.55 -16.14
CA PHE A 138 4.05 -28.78 -15.35
C PHE A 138 2.82 -29.65 -15.59
N GLU A 139 1.61 -29.08 -15.62
CA GLU A 139 0.40 -29.86 -15.88
C GLU A 139 0.42 -30.54 -17.25
N ARG A 140 0.87 -29.83 -18.29
CA ARG A 140 1.04 -30.41 -19.64
C ARG A 140 2.12 -31.49 -19.67
N ALA A 141 3.24 -31.26 -18.98
CA ALA A 141 4.33 -32.23 -18.90
C ALA A 141 3.90 -33.53 -18.21
N VAL A 142 3.14 -33.42 -17.11
CA VAL A 142 2.60 -34.59 -16.40
C VAL A 142 1.67 -35.41 -17.29
N GLU A 143 0.84 -34.75 -18.10
CA GLU A 143 -0.05 -35.44 -19.05
C GLU A 143 0.74 -36.22 -20.09
N SER A 144 1.72 -35.58 -20.72
CA SER A 144 2.59 -36.20 -21.72
C SER A 144 3.41 -37.37 -21.16
N GLU A 145 3.96 -37.21 -19.95
CA GLU A 145 4.78 -38.25 -19.32
C GLU A 145 3.94 -39.42 -18.82
N ALA A 146 2.73 -39.18 -18.31
CA ALA A 146 1.83 -40.27 -17.93
C ALA A 146 1.50 -41.17 -19.14
N ALA A 147 1.19 -40.57 -20.29
CA ALA A 147 0.95 -41.31 -21.53
C ALA A 147 2.19 -42.10 -21.99
N SER A 148 3.38 -41.45 -21.99
CA SER A 148 4.67 -42.08 -22.31
C SER A 148 4.97 -43.29 -21.42
N LEU A 149 4.76 -43.15 -20.10
CA LEU A 149 5.00 -44.22 -19.12
C LEU A 149 3.99 -45.36 -19.23
N SER A 150 2.73 -45.05 -19.54
CA SER A 150 1.71 -46.07 -19.79
C SER A 150 2.08 -46.95 -20.99
N VAL A 151 2.54 -46.34 -22.10
CA VAL A 151 2.98 -47.09 -23.27
C VAL A 151 4.25 -47.91 -23.01
N LYS A 152 5.23 -47.35 -22.30
CA LYS A 152 6.52 -48.01 -22.07
C LYS A 152 6.46 -49.16 -21.08
N TYR A 153 5.70 -49.00 -20.01
CA TYR A 153 5.71 -49.91 -18.86
C TYR A 153 4.37 -50.60 -18.61
N GLY A 154 3.34 -50.31 -19.42
CA GLY A 154 1.99 -50.85 -19.23
C GLY A 154 1.30 -50.32 -17.97
N TRP A 155 1.76 -49.19 -17.42
CA TRP A 155 1.19 -48.62 -16.21
C TRP A 155 -0.17 -47.98 -16.47
N ASP A 156 -1.06 -48.04 -15.48
CA ASP A 156 -2.33 -47.32 -15.53
C ASP A 156 -2.08 -45.80 -15.53
N GLU A 157 -2.45 -45.17 -16.65
CA GLU A 157 -2.21 -43.76 -16.90
C GLU A 157 -2.87 -42.86 -15.85
N ARG A 158 -4.05 -43.25 -15.34
CA ARG A 158 -4.75 -42.49 -14.30
C ARG A 158 -3.94 -42.46 -13.00
N THR A 159 -3.43 -43.61 -12.59
CA THR A 159 -2.61 -43.75 -11.38
C THR A 159 -1.27 -43.03 -11.53
N THR A 160 -0.61 -43.17 -12.69
CA THR A 160 0.66 -42.47 -12.99
C THR A 160 0.49 -40.96 -13.00
N ARG A 161 -0.57 -40.43 -13.63
CA ARG A 161 -0.90 -39.00 -13.64
C ARG A 161 -1.08 -38.46 -12.21
N LEU A 162 -1.78 -39.21 -11.35
CA LEU A 162 -2.01 -38.80 -9.96
C LEU A 162 -0.69 -38.78 -9.15
N ALA A 163 0.15 -39.80 -9.34
CA ALA A 163 1.45 -39.87 -8.68
C ALA A 163 2.37 -38.72 -9.11
N LEU A 164 2.45 -38.44 -10.41
CA LEU A 164 3.26 -37.34 -10.97
C LEU A 164 2.74 -35.97 -10.50
N LYS A 165 1.42 -35.74 -10.44
CA LYS A 165 0.85 -34.51 -9.87
C LYS A 165 1.24 -34.32 -8.40
N LYS A 166 1.17 -35.40 -7.60
CA LYS A 166 1.58 -35.35 -6.19
C LYS A 166 3.07 -35.04 -6.05
N PHE A 167 3.90 -35.65 -6.89
CA PHE A 167 5.33 -35.39 -6.93
C PHE A 167 5.65 -33.93 -7.30
N ALA A 168 5.03 -33.40 -8.35
CA ALA A 168 5.20 -32.01 -8.77
C ALA A 168 4.84 -31.03 -7.64
N ARG A 169 3.71 -31.25 -6.94
CA ARG A 169 3.31 -30.42 -5.80
C ARG A 169 4.35 -30.46 -4.67
N SER A 170 4.80 -31.65 -4.28
CA SER A 170 5.81 -31.78 -3.22
C SER A 170 7.15 -31.16 -3.61
N GLY A 171 7.55 -31.24 -4.89
CA GLY A 171 8.75 -30.59 -5.40
C GLY A 171 8.67 -29.07 -5.31
N LEU A 172 7.52 -28.48 -5.65
CA LEU A 172 7.28 -27.04 -5.51
C LEU A 172 7.31 -26.58 -4.05
N ASP A 173 6.77 -27.36 -3.11
CA ASP A 173 6.79 -27.04 -1.69
C ASP A 173 8.23 -27.01 -1.14
N ILE A 174 9.06 -27.99 -1.53
CA ILE A 174 10.48 -28.05 -1.15
C ILE A 174 11.25 -26.88 -1.76
N PHE A 175 11.02 -26.62 -3.05
CA PHE A 175 11.65 -25.51 -3.76
C PHE A 175 11.32 -24.15 -3.13
N HIS A 176 10.06 -23.93 -2.79
CA HIS A 176 9.63 -22.70 -2.10
C HIS A 176 10.35 -22.53 -0.76
N ARG A 177 10.43 -23.60 0.05
CA ARG A 177 11.15 -23.56 1.33
C ARG A 177 12.63 -23.20 1.15
N GLU A 178 13.30 -23.84 0.20
CA GLU A 178 14.72 -23.60 -0.09
C GLU A 178 14.97 -22.16 -0.57
N ILE A 179 14.08 -21.61 -1.40
CA ILE A 179 14.19 -20.21 -1.84
C ILE A 179 14.05 -19.25 -0.67
N LEU A 180 13.04 -19.44 0.19
CA LEU A 180 12.84 -18.58 1.36
C LEU A 180 14.07 -18.60 2.26
N GLN A 181 14.60 -19.79 2.53
CA GLN A 181 15.81 -19.95 3.34
C GLN A 181 17.00 -19.18 2.74
N ARG A 182 17.24 -19.32 1.42
CA ARG A 182 18.33 -18.58 0.76
C ARG A 182 18.12 -17.06 0.74
N LEU A 183 16.88 -16.59 0.62
CA LEU A 183 16.57 -15.16 0.70
C LEU A 183 16.80 -14.62 2.11
N ASP A 184 16.47 -15.38 3.15
CA ASP A 184 16.74 -15.02 4.53
C ASP A 184 18.25 -15.00 4.82
N ASP A 185 19.00 -15.99 4.33
CA ASP A 185 20.47 -16.02 4.41
C ASP A 185 21.10 -14.81 3.67
N PHE A 186 20.55 -14.44 2.51
CA PHE A 186 21.01 -13.28 1.77
C PHE A 186 20.76 -11.97 2.52
N LYS A 187 19.58 -11.79 3.12
CA LYS A 187 19.30 -10.62 3.98
C LYS A 187 20.25 -10.57 5.16
N ARG A 188 20.45 -11.70 5.84
CA ARG A 188 21.36 -11.79 7.00
C ARG A 188 22.80 -11.44 6.65
N THR A 189 23.28 -11.81 5.47
CA THR A 189 24.62 -11.46 4.99
C THR A 189 24.72 -10.01 4.50
N ALA A 190 23.63 -9.44 3.96
CA ALA A 190 23.56 -8.03 3.58
C ALA A 190 23.45 -7.07 4.78
N ASP A 191 22.87 -7.51 5.90
CA ASP A 191 22.76 -6.75 7.15
C ASP A 191 23.99 -6.90 8.07
N ALA A 192 24.84 -7.90 7.82
CA ALA A 192 26.07 -8.14 8.59
C ALA A 192 27.24 -7.13 8.42
N PRO A 193 27.44 -6.40 7.30
CA PRO A 193 28.58 -5.51 7.13
C PRO A 193 28.48 -4.18 7.90
N GLU A 194 27.33 -3.82 8.48
CA GLU A 194 27.21 -2.60 9.31
C GLU A 194 27.65 -2.80 10.76
N MET A 195 27.70 -4.03 11.27
CA MET A 195 28.07 -4.32 12.68
C MET A 195 29.58 -4.55 12.90
N ALA A 196 30.41 -4.48 11.85
CA ALA A 196 31.85 -4.72 11.93
C ALA A 196 32.70 -3.44 11.90
N GLY A 197 32.08 -2.26 11.85
CA GLY A 197 32.76 -0.97 11.66
C GLY A 197 33.04 -0.15 12.91
N GLU A 198 32.44 -0.46 14.07
CA GLU A 198 32.48 0.44 15.24
C GLU A 198 33.31 -0.04 16.44
N GLU A 199 33.79 -1.28 16.50
CA GLU A 199 34.50 -1.78 17.71
C GLU A 199 36.04 -1.65 17.70
N THR A 200 36.68 -1.08 16.66
CA THR A 200 38.16 -1.03 16.60
C THR A 200 38.79 0.35 16.85
N ALA A 201 38.02 1.39 17.17
CA ALA A 201 38.56 2.75 17.33
C ALA A 201 38.95 3.14 18.77
N ASP A 202 38.55 2.41 19.82
CA ASP A 202 38.56 2.94 21.19
C ASP A 202 39.59 2.32 22.17
N GLN A 203 40.68 1.72 21.67
CA GLN A 203 41.71 1.08 22.52
C GLN A 203 43.14 1.63 22.38
N ARG A 204 43.34 2.86 21.90
CA ARG A 204 44.70 3.42 21.67
C ARG A 204 45.08 4.69 22.43
N THR A 205 44.30 5.15 23.42
CA THR A 205 44.62 6.42 24.12
C THR A 205 45.00 6.34 25.61
N ASP A 206 45.04 5.16 26.24
CA ASP A 206 45.41 5.06 27.67
C ASP A 206 46.66 4.21 27.91
N VAL A 207 47.82 4.63 27.39
CA VAL A 207 49.13 4.32 28.00
C VAL A 207 50.09 5.46 27.70
N LEU A 208 50.12 6.49 28.56
CA LEU A 208 51.27 7.39 28.78
C LEU A 208 50.96 8.32 29.98
N GLN A 209 51.16 7.80 31.19
CA GLN A 209 51.58 8.56 32.36
C GLN A 209 52.56 7.72 33.17
#